data_AF-W1TXG2-F1
#
_entry.id   AF-W1TXG2-F1
#
_cell.length_a   1.000
_cell.length_b   1.000
_cell.length_c   1.000
_cell.angle_alpha   90.00
_cell.angle_beta   90.00
_cell.angle_gamma   90.00
#
_symmetry.space_group_name_H-M   'P 1'
#
loop_
_entity.id
_entity.type
_entity.pdbx_description
1 polymer ?
#
loop_
_entity_poly.entity_id
_entity_poly.type
_entity_poly.pdbx_seq_one_letter_code
_entity_poly.pdbx_strand_id
1 'polypeptide(L)' 'MNASDEKKVVKTWSRASTILPDFVGHTIAVHDGRKHVPVYITEDMVGHKLGEFAPTRLFRGHNKSDKATELQ' A
#
# COMPACT_ATOMS: atom_id res chain seq x y z
N MET A 1 -3.54 6.42 17.09
CA MET A 1 -2.48 5.38 17.20
C MET A 1 -1.23 6.04 17.77
N ASN A 2 -0.65 5.50 18.86
CA ASN A 2 0.60 5.86 19.58
C ASN A 2 0.79 7.29 20.15
N ALA A 3 0.91 7.38 21.47
CA ALA A 3 1.41 8.56 22.20
C ALA A 3 2.95 8.70 22.15
N SER A 4 3.64 7.89 21.34
CA SER A 4 5.09 7.67 21.42
C SER A 4 5.82 7.81 20.08
N ASP A 5 5.16 8.30 19.02
CA ASP A 5 5.72 8.55 17.67
C ASP A 5 6.58 7.42 17.07
N GLU A 6 6.39 6.17 17.52
CA GLU A 6 7.15 5.05 16.99
C GLU A 6 6.66 4.69 15.57
N LYS A 7 7.41 5.14 14.56
CA LYS A 7 7.21 4.82 13.14
C LYS A 7 7.65 3.39 12.80
N LYS A 8 7.11 2.41 13.54
CA LYS A 8 7.34 0.99 13.28
C LYS A 8 6.49 0.55 12.10
N VAL A 9 7.10 -0.22 11.20
CA VAL A 9 6.38 -0.82 10.06
C VAL A 9 5.40 -1.86 10.60
N VAL A 10 4.10 -1.59 10.45
CA VAL A 10 3.04 -2.51 10.89
C VAL A 10 2.75 -3.49 9.75
N LYS A 11 2.89 -4.79 10.01
CA LYS A 11 2.52 -5.85 9.05
C LYS A 11 1.04 -6.19 9.18
N THR A 12 0.34 -6.32 8.06
CA THR A 12 -1.08 -6.68 8.03
C THR A 12 -1.41 -7.65 6.91
N TRP A 13 -2.31 -8.59 7.22
CA TRP A 13 -2.97 -9.47 6.25
C TRP A 13 -4.38 -8.98 5.89
N SER A 14 -4.92 -8.02 6.64
CA SER A 14 -6.27 -7.51 6.42
C SER A 14 -6.27 -6.49 5.28
N ARG A 15 -6.55 -6.98 4.07
CA ARG A 15 -6.76 -6.14 2.88
C ARG A 15 -8.12 -5.44 2.88
N ALA A 16 -9.07 -5.91 3.70
CA ALA A 16 -10.43 -5.38 3.78
C ALA A 16 -10.60 -4.23 4.80
N SER A 17 -9.55 -3.92 5.58
CA SER A 17 -9.55 -2.79 6.50
C SER A 17 -9.55 -1.47 5.73
N THR A 18 -10.37 -0.52 6.20
CA THR A 18 -10.41 0.85 5.69
C THR A 18 -9.28 1.67 6.30
N ILE A 19 -8.68 2.57 5.52
CA ILE A 19 -7.68 3.51 5.99
C ILE A 19 -8.37 4.61 6.79
N LEU A 20 -7.97 4.75 8.06
CA LEU A 20 -8.45 5.78 8.97
C LEU A 20 -7.51 7.00 8.92
N PRO A 21 -8.01 8.21 9.24
CA PRO A 21 -7.17 9.41 9.33
C PRO A 21 -5.96 9.24 10.25
N ASP A 22 -6.11 8.48 11.34
CA ASP A 22 -5.04 8.14 12.29
C ASP A 22 -3.85 7.39 11.67
N PHE A 23 -3.99 6.82 10.47
CA PHE A 23 -2.94 6.06 9.80
C PHE A 23 -2.07 6.92 8.87
N VAL A 24 -2.44 8.19 8.64
CA VAL A 24 -1.64 9.10 7.82
C VAL A 24 -0.23 9.23 8.39
N GLY A 25 0.78 9.21 7.52
CA GLY A 25 2.19 9.28 7.92
C GLY A 25 2.79 7.97 8.43
N HIS A 26 2.04 6.87 8.43
CA HIS A 26 2.53 5.55 8.81
C HIS A 26 2.81 4.68 7.58
N THR A 27 3.79 3.78 7.72
CA THR A 27 4.07 2.73 6.73
C THR A 27 3.44 1.41 7.17
N ILE A 28 2.49 0.92 6.39
CA ILE A 28 1.83 -0.36 6.62
C ILE A 28 2.28 -1.35 5.55
N ALA A 29 2.81 -2.50 5.98
CA ALA A 29 3.18 -3.58 5.09
C ALA A 29 1.98 -4.50 4.85
N VAL A 30 1.34 -4.38 3.69
CA VAL A 30 0.11 -5.11 3.32
C VAL A 30 0.47 -6.40 2.59
N HIS A 31 -0.09 -7.52 3.00
CA HIS A 31 0.14 -8.81 2.34
C HIS A 31 -0.56 -8.89 0.97
N ASP A 32 0.18 -9.15 -0.10
CA ASP A 32 -0.33 -9.27 -1.49
C ASP A 32 -0.68 -10.71 -1.91
N GLY A 33 -0.45 -11.69 -1.02
CA GLY A 33 -0.60 -13.12 -1.29
C GLY A 33 0.74 -13.88 -1.35
N ARG A 34 1.86 -13.16 -1.51
CA ARG A 34 3.22 -13.75 -1.51
C ARG A 34 4.17 -13.03 -0.57
N LYS A 35 4.09 -11.70 -0.51
CA LYS A 35 4.98 -10.84 0.28
C LYS A 35 4.19 -9.71 0.93
N HIS A 36 4.82 -9.03 1.88
CA HIS A 36 4.29 -7.79 2.44
C HIS A 36 4.84 -6.61 1.64
N VAL A 37 3.95 -5.84 1.03
CA VAL A 37 4.27 -4.63 0.27
C VAL A 37 4.19 -3.44 1.22
N PRO A 38 5.28 -2.70 1.47
CA PRO A 38 5.24 -1.49 2.30
C PRO A 38 4.49 -0.38 1.55
N VAL A 39 3.39 0.10 2.13
CA VAL A 39 2.58 1.21 1.64
C VAL A 39 2.71 2.35 2.63
N TYR A 40 3.19 3.51 2.16
CA TYR A 40 3.17 4.75 2.94
C TYR A 40 1.83 5.46 2.73
N ILE A 41 1.14 5.77 3.81
CA ILE A 41 -0.24 6.28 3.76
C ILE A 41 -0.23 7.81 3.70
N THR A 42 -0.85 8.34 2.64
CA THR A 42 -1.16 9.77 2.46
C THR A 42 -2.61 10.08 2.80
N GLU A 43 -2.94 11.37 2.98
CA GLU A 43 -4.31 11.81 3.31
C GLU A 43 -5.34 11.42 2.24
N ASP A 44 -4.94 11.45 0.96
CA ASP A 44 -5.82 11.07 -0.15
C ASP A 44 -6.25 9.59 -0.13
N MET A 45 -5.56 8.74 0.64
CA MET A 45 -5.90 7.32 0.77
C MET A 45 -6.95 7.06 1.86
N VAL A 46 -7.32 8.06 2.66
CA VAL A 46 -8.32 7.91 3.72
C VAL A 46 -9.68 7.53 3.13
N GLY A 47 -10.33 6.53 3.72
CA GLY A 47 -11.61 6.00 3.23
C GLY A 47 -11.50 4.84 2.23
N HIS A 48 -10.32 4.63 1.63
CA HIS A 48 -10.05 3.49 0.76
C HIS A 48 -9.70 2.23 1.55
N LYS A 49 -9.73 1.07 0.88
CA LYS A 49 -9.28 -0.21 1.44
C LYS A 49 -7.78 -0.40 1.25
N LEU A 50 -7.10 -0.96 2.26
CA LEU A 50 -5.67 -1.30 2.16
C LEU A 50 -5.34 -2.22 0.97
N GLY A 51 -6.29 -3.06 0.55
CA GLY A 51 -6.13 -3.94 -0.59
C GLY A 51 -6.00 -3.24 -1.94
N GLU A 52 -6.48 -2.01 -2.09
CA GLU A 52 -6.42 -1.23 -3.34
C GLU A 52 -4.97 -0.84 -3.69
N PHE A 53 -4.13 -0.65 -2.67
CA PHE A 53 -2.74 -0.23 -2.81
C PHE A 53 -1.74 -1.40 -2.87
N ALA A 54 -2.24 -2.65 -2.79
CA ALA A 54 -1.42 -3.86 -2.85
C ALA A 54 -1.95 -4.82 -3.94
N PRO A 55 -1.48 -4.69 -5.20
CA PRO A 55 -1.93 -5.52 -6.31
C PRO A 55 -1.45 -6.96 -6.16
N THR A 56 -2.34 -7.93 -6.36
CA THR A 56 -2.05 -9.36 -6.15
C THR A 56 -1.58 -10.09 -7.42
N ARG A 57 -1.83 -9.51 -8.60
CA ARG A 57 -1.47 -10.09 -9.90
C ARG A 57 -0.58 -9.13 -10.67
N LEU A 58 0.59 -9.61 -11.09
CA LEU A 58 1.44 -8.90 -12.03
C LEU A 58 0.94 -9.16 -13.45
N PHE A 59 0.29 -8.17 -14.05
CA PHE A 59 -0.06 -8.22 -15.46
C PHE A 59 1.19 -7.99 -16.31
N ARG A 60 1.56 -8.98 -17.14
CA ARG A 60 2.78 -8.95 -17.97
C ARG A 60 2.57 -8.41 -19.39
N GLY A 61 1.35 -7.96 -19.73
CA GLY A 61 0.98 -7.58 -21.09
C GLY A 61 0.63 -8.78 -21.97
N HIS A 62 -0.21 -8.55 -22.98
CA HIS A 62 -0.45 -9.51 -24.05
C HIS A 62 0.56 -9.35 -25.20
N ASN A 63 1.07 -8.12 -25.42
CA ASN A 63 2.15 -7.79 -26.35
C ASN A 63 3.20 -6.98 -25.59
N LYS A 64 4.48 -7.36 -25.72
CA LYS A 64 5.60 -6.54 -25.26
C LYS A 64 5.73 -5.34 -26.21
N SER A 65 5.07 -4.23 -25.89
CA SER A 65 5.46 -2.92 -26.39
C SER A 65 5.72 -2.01 -25.19
N ASP A 66 6.88 -1.38 -25.22
CA ASP A 66 7.54 -0.71 -24.11
C ASP A 66 6.69 0.41 -23.53
N LYS A 67 6.39 0.32 -22.23
CA LYS A 67 5.99 1.51 -21.48
C LYS A 67 7.25 2.23 -21.04
N ALA A 68 7.62 3.25 -21.82
CA ALA A 68 8.53 4.31 -21.39
C ALA A 68 8.04 4.87 -20.05
N THR A 69 8.93 4.94 -19.06
CA THR A 69 8.72 5.72 -17.85
C THR A 69 9.61 6.94 -17.98
N GLU A 70 9.02 8.08 -18.38
CA GLU A 70 9.64 9.38 -18.30
C GLU A 70 9.62 9.81 -16.83
N LEU A 71 10.80 9.96 -16.23
CA LEU A 71 10.99 10.59 -14.93
C LEU A 71 11.32 12.06 -15.21
N GLN A 72 10.41 12.96 -14.82
CA GLN A 72 10.73 14.36 -14.53
C GLN A 72 11.17 14.48 -13.06
#